data_AF-A0AB36JWS2-F1
#
_entry.id   AF-A0AB36JWS2-F1
#
_cell.length_a   1.000
_cell.length_b   1.000
_cell.length_c   1.000
_cell.angle_alpha   90.00
_cell.angle_beta   90.00
_cell.angle_gamma   90.00
#
_symmetry.space_group_name_H-M   'P 1'
#
loop_
_entity.id
_entity.type
_entity.pdbx_description
1 polymer ?
#
loop_
_entity_poly.entity_id
_entity_poly.type
_entity_poly.pdbx_seq_one_letter_code
_entity_poly.pdbx_strand_id
1 'polypeptide(L)'
;YVPIDVKLIAERLDANPEIIFGRLHYHLANIYKYQQSKGIEVKLFELEVDNQRHCVHFPVLASAVANLKAEHQRYKQTLIASIFAVIVAIGAAAITAYDVFGSKT
;
A
#
# COMPACT_ATOMS: atom_id res chain seq x y z
N TYR A 1 -11.83 13.54 -13.91
CA TYR A 1 -10.52 12.94 -14.19
C TYR A 1 -9.48 14.05 -14.26
N VAL A 2 -8.20 13.74 -14.04
CA VAL A 2 -7.10 14.71 -14.05
C VAL A 2 -5.97 14.15 -14.91
N PRO A 3 -5.42 14.92 -15.87
CA PRO A 3 -4.30 14.46 -16.69
C PRO A 3 -3.03 14.35 -15.84
N ILE A 4 -2.23 13.34 -16.12
CA ILE A 4 -0.95 13.10 -15.46
C ILE A 4 0.19 12.94 -16.47
N ASP A 5 1.38 13.36 -16.06
CA ASP A 5 2.59 13.14 -16.83
C ASP A 5 3.25 11.81 -16.44
N VAL A 6 3.01 10.78 -17.26
CA VAL A 6 3.57 9.44 -17.07
C VAL A 6 5.10 9.45 -17.13
N LYS A 7 5.71 10.33 -17.94
CA LYS A 7 7.17 10.42 -18.05
C LYS A 7 7.77 11.00 -16.79
N LEU A 8 7.19 12.08 -16.26
CA LEU A 8 7.61 12.67 -14.99
C LEU A 8 7.46 11.69 -13.82
N ILE A 9 6.38 10.91 -13.80
CA ILE A 9 6.18 9.87 -12.79
C ILE A 9 7.27 8.79 -12.90
N ALA A 10 7.57 8.35 -14.12
CA ALA A 10 8.59 7.35 -14.37
C ALA A 10 9.98 7.82 -13.94
N GLU A 11 10.34 9.07 -14.24
CA GLU A 11 11.59 9.70 -13.79
C GLU A 11 11.70 9.72 -12.26
N ARG A 12 10.63 10.12 -11.56
CA ARG A 12 10.60 10.15 -10.09
C ARG A 12 10.69 8.77 -9.44
N LEU A 13 10.31 7.72 -10.16
CA LEU A 13 10.30 6.34 -9.68
C LEU A 13 11.51 5.54 -10.20
N ASP A 14 12.45 6.18 -10.90
CA ASP A 14 13.57 5.52 -11.58
C ASP A 14 13.12 4.29 -12.40
N ALA A 15 12.04 4.48 -13.16
CA ALA A 15 11.37 3.42 -13.89
C ALA A 15 11.19 3.80 -15.37
N ASN A 16 10.99 2.78 -16.21
CA ASN A 16 10.68 2.97 -17.61
C ASN A 16 9.21 3.49 -17.79
N PRO A 17 8.96 4.55 -18.60
CA PRO A 17 7.63 5.12 -18.79
C PRO A 17 6.58 4.14 -19.32
N GLU A 18 6.96 3.24 -20.23
CA GLU A 18 6.07 2.22 -20.78
C GLU A 18 5.62 1.22 -19.70
N ILE A 19 6.51 0.88 -18.75
CA ILE A 19 6.17 0.04 -17.59
C ILE A 19 5.18 0.77 -16.66
N ILE A 20 5.39 2.05 -16.39
CA ILE A 20 4.47 2.86 -15.58
C ILE A 20 3.10 2.94 -16.24
N PHE A 21 3.07 3.24 -17.54
CA PHE A 21 1.84 3.24 -18.33
C PHE A 21 1.13 1.88 -18.25
N GLY A 22 1.85 0.79 -18.49
CA GLY A 22 1.30 -0.57 -18.44
C GLY A 22 0.72 -0.92 -17.08
N ARG A 23 1.40 -0.56 -15.97
CA ARG A 23 0.88 -0.75 -14.62
C ARG A 23 -0.36 0.09 -14.35
N LEU A 24 -0.38 1.35 -14.75
CA LEU A 24 -1.54 2.21 -14.57
C LEU A 24 -2.75 1.70 -15.35
N HIS A 25 -2.55 1.39 -16.63
CA HIS A 25 -3.61 1.07 -17.57
C HIS A 25 -4.15 -0.36 -17.43
N TYR A 26 -3.29 -1.37 -17.27
CA TYR A 26 -3.74 -2.77 -17.23
C TYR A 26 -3.98 -3.28 -15.81
N HIS A 27 -3.12 -2.89 -14.86
CA HIS A 27 -3.17 -3.46 -13.52
C HIS A 27 -4.00 -2.59 -12.56
N LEU A 28 -3.61 -1.34 -12.37
CA LEU A 28 -4.24 -0.44 -11.41
C LEU A 28 -5.64 -0.01 -11.84
N ALA A 29 -5.85 0.26 -13.14
CA ALA A 29 -7.20 0.54 -13.66
C ALA A 29 -8.16 -0.63 -13.41
N ASN A 30 -7.69 -1.89 -13.50
CA ASN A 30 -8.53 -3.06 -13.28
C ASN A 30 -8.78 -3.35 -11.79
N ILE A 31 -7.79 -3.15 -10.93
CA ILE A 31 -7.92 -3.39 -9.48
C ILE A 31 -8.84 -2.36 -8.81
N TYR A 32 -8.72 -1.10 -9.20
CA TYR A 32 -9.45 0.01 -8.57
C TYR A 32 -10.69 0.43 -9.35
N LYS A 33 -11.18 -0.40 -10.28
CA LYS A 33 -12.45 -0.12 -10.97
C LYS A 33 -13.63 -0.38 -10.04
N TYR A 34 -14.67 0.41 -10.17
CA TYR A 34 -15.94 0.17 -9.49
C TYR A 34 -17.12 0.57 -10.39
N GLN A 35 -18.28 -0.02 -10.10
CA GLN A 35 -19.52 0.29 -10.80
C GLN A 35 -20.23 1.43 -10.05
N GLN A 36 -20.38 2.58 -10.71
CA GLN A 36 -21.09 3.72 -10.13
C GLN A 36 -22.62 3.60 -10.33
N SER A 37 -23.04 3.05 -11.47
CA SER A 37 -24.44 2.80 -11.82
C SER A 37 -24.52 1.62 -12.80
N LYS A 38 -25.73 1.14 -13.13
CA LYS A 38 -25.92 0.05 -14.11
C LYS A 38 -25.25 0.43 -15.44
N GLY A 39 -24.14 -0.24 -15.74
CA GLY A 39 -23.37 -0.04 -16.98
C GLY A 39 -22.36 1.11 -16.95
N ILE A 40 -22.20 1.81 -15.82
CA ILE A 40 -21.20 2.88 -15.67
C ILE A 40 -20.06 2.37 -14.79
N GLU A 41 -18.98 1.95 -15.44
CA GLU A 41 -17.72 1.59 -14.79
C GLU A 41 -16.80 2.81 -14.68
N VAL A 42 -16.32 3.09 -13.48
CA VAL A 42 -15.31 4.12 -13.22
C VAL A 42 -13.98 3.40 -12.98
N LYS A 43 -12.96 3.75 -13.77
CA LYS A 43 -11.61 3.22 -13.63
C LYS A 43 -10.69 4.25 -13.00
N LEU A 44 -9.65 3.77 -12.33
CA LEU A 44 -8.62 4.63 -11.78
C LEU A 44 -7.84 5.38 -12.87
N PHE A 45 -7.61 4.75 -14.02
CA PHE A 45 -6.88 5.34 -15.15
C PHE A 45 -7.63 5.10 -16.45
N GLU A 46 -7.73 6.14 -17.26
CA GLU A 46 -8.27 6.11 -18.63
C GLU A 46 -7.24 6.73 -19.59
N LEU A 47 -7.13 6.14 -20.77
CA LEU A 47 -6.14 6.57 -21.77
C LEU A 47 -6.43 7.98 -22.26
N GLU A 48 -7.70 8.31 -22.45
CA GLU A 48 -8.15 9.60 -22.94
C GLU A 48 -9.53 9.96 -22.37
N VAL A 49 -9.66 11.18 -21.85
CA VAL A 49 -10.92 11.76 -21.36
C VAL A 49 -10.97 13.20 -21.83
N ASP A 50 -12.07 13.63 -22.46
CA ASP A 50 -12.27 15.00 -22.93
C ASP A 50 -11.06 15.56 -23.73
N ASN A 51 -10.52 14.75 -24.66
CA ASN A 51 -9.37 15.09 -25.50
C ASN A 51 -8.04 15.30 -24.72
N GLN A 52 -7.98 14.88 -23.45
CA GLN A 52 -6.79 14.86 -22.61
C GLN A 52 -6.27 13.42 -22.43
N ARG A 53 -4.99 13.20 -22.74
CA ARG A 53 -4.36 11.88 -22.60
C ARG A 53 -3.88 11.61 -21.17
N HIS A 54 -3.82 10.33 -20.82
CA HIS A 54 -3.34 9.81 -19.54
C HIS A 54 -4.04 10.44 -18.34
N CYS A 55 -5.30 10.06 -18.14
CA CYS A 55 -6.16 10.65 -17.15
C CYS A 55 -6.38 9.70 -15.97
N VAL A 56 -6.26 10.22 -14.75
CA VAL A 56 -6.58 9.47 -13.52
C VAL A 56 -7.84 9.98 -12.85
N HIS A 57 -8.59 9.07 -12.24
CA HIS A 57 -9.70 9.42 -11.36
C HIS A 57 -9.15 9.78 -9.97
N PHE A 58 -8.82 11.07 -9.77
CA PHE A 58 -8.16 11.57 -8.56
C PHE A 58 -8.82 11.13 -7.23
N PRO A 59 -10.16 11.15 -7.07
CA PRO A 59 -10.78 10.66 -5.84
C PRO A 59 -10.50 9.18 -5.55
N VAL A 60 -10.45 8.33 -6.58
CA VAL A 60 -10.16 6.89 -6.43
C VAL A 60 -8.70 6.71 -6.06
N LEU A 61 -7.80 7.45 -6.73
CA LEU A 61 -6.37 7.43 -6.41
C LEU A 61 -6.12 7.84 -4.96
N ALA A 62 -6.72 8.95 -4.52
CA ALA A 62 -6.57 9.47 -3.17
C ALA A 62 -7.07 8.46 -2.12
N SER A 63 -8.22 7.84 -2.38
CA SER A 63 -8.77 6.77 -1.53
C SER A 63 -7.86 5.55 -1.46
N ALA A 64 -7.35 5.09 -2.61
CA ALA A 64 -6.42 3.97 -2.69
C ALA A 64 -5.14 4.25 -1.90
N VAL A 65 -4.52 5.42 -2.09
CA VAL A 65 -3.30 5.82 -1.38
C VAL A 65 -3.55 5.96 0.13
N ALA A 66 -4.68 6.53 0.54
CA ALA A 66 -5.05 6.64 1.95
C ALA A 66 -5.19 5.26 2.60
N ASN A 67 -5.82 4.31 1.90
CA ASN A 67 -5.97 2.95 2.38
C ASN A 67 -4.62 2.24 2.52
N LEU A 68 -3.75 2.33 1.51
CA LEU A 68 -2.40 1.76 1.57
C LEU A 68 -1.58 2.34 2.73
N LYS A 69 -1.66 3.66 2.95
CA LYS A 69 -0.97 4.33 4.05
C LYS A 69 -1.48 3.86 5.42
N ALA A 70 -2.80 3.74 5.57
CA ALA A 70 -3.42 3.26 6.80
C ALA A 70 -3.04 1.80 7.09
N GLU A 71 -3.03 0.94 6.08
CA GLU A 71 -2.63 -0.46 6.20
C GLU A 71 -1.15 -0.59 6.61
N HIS A 72 -0.25 0.15 5.95
CA HIS A 72 1.16 0.17 6.29
C HIS A 72 1.40 0.66 7.73
N GLN A 73 0.66 1.67 8.18
CA GLN A 73 0.75 2.19 9.54
C GLN A 73 0.29 1.15 10.57
N ARG A 74 -0.84 0.47 10.31
CA ARG A 74 -1.33 -0.63 11.17
C ARG A 74 -0.32 -1.77 11.24
N TYR A 75 0.25 -2.17 10.10
CA TYR A 75 1.27 -3.22 10.05
C TYR A 75 2.50 -2.85 10.90
N LYS A 76 2.99 -1.61 10.79
CA LYS A 76 4.11 -1.13 11.60
C LYS A 76 3.80 -1.16 13.10
N GLN A 77 2.60 -0.75 13.50
CA GLN A 77 2.17 -0.81 14.90
C GLN A 77 2.14 -2.25 15.42
N THR A 78 1.57 -3.18 14.63
CA THR A 78 1.55 -4.61 14.98
C THR A 78 2.96 -5.18 15.09
N LEU A 79 3.87 -4.85 14.15
CA LEU A 79 5.25 -5.31 14.23
C LEU A 79 5.95 -4.86 15.50
N ILE A 80 5.79 -3.58 15.89
CA ILE A 80 6.39 -3.05 17.11
C ILE A 80 5.82 -3.77 18.35
N ALA A 81 4.49 -3.97 18.40
CA ALA A 81 3.85 -4.69 19.49
C ALA A 81 4.34 -6.14 19.58
N SER A 82 4.49 -6.84 18.45
CA SER A 82 5.02 -8.20 18.40
C SER A 82 6.48 -8.27 18.86
N ILE A 83 7.34 -7.35 18.43
CA ILE A 83 8.74 -7.29 18.88
C ILE A 83 8.79 -7.08 20.39
N PHE A 84 7.96 -6.17 20.93
CA PHE A 84 7.89 -5.93 22.37
C PHE A 84 7.46 -7.17 23.14
N ALA A 85 6.42 -7.87 22.67
CA ALA A 85 5.94 -9.11 23.30
C ALA A 85 7.02 -10.19 23.32
N VAL A 86 7.80 -10.33 22.25
CA VAL A 86 8.93 -11.28 22.18
C VAL A 86 10.00 -10.95 23.22
N ILE A 87 10.37 -9.68 23.38
CA ILE A 87 11.36 -9.26 24.38
C ILE A 87 10.88 -9.59 25.80
N VAL A 88 9.61 -9.28 26.11
CA VAL A 88 9.02 -9.59 27.43
C VAL A 88 8.99 -11.10 27.68
N ALA A 89 8.63 -11.90 26.69
CA ALA A 89 8.59 -13.36 26.80
C ALA A 89 9.99 -13.95 27.07
N ILE A 90 11.02 -13.47 26.36
CA ILE A 90 12.41 -13.90 26.60
C ILE A 90 12.85 -13.51 28.01
N GLY A 91 12.56 -12.28 28.45
CA GLY A 91 12.90 -11.82 29.80
C GLY A 91 12.24 -12.67 30.90
N ALA A 92 10.95 -12.97 30.76
CA ALA A 92 10.22 -13.82 31.70
C ALA A 92 10.76 -15.25 31.73
N ALA A 93 11.08 -15.81 30.56
CA ALA A 93 11.69 -17.13 30.47
C ALA A 93 13.07 -17.18 31.14
N ALA A 94 13.88 -16.13 30.97
CA ALA A 94 15.19 -16.03 31.61
C ALA A 94 15.07 -15.97 33.15
N ILE A 95 14.21 -15.10 33.69
CA ILE A 95 13.96 -15.00 35.14
C ILE A 95 13.51 -16.35 35.70
N THR A 96 12.54 -16.99 35.04
CA THR A 96 12.03 -18.31 35.45
C THR A 96 13.14 -19.36 35.46
N ALA A 97 14.03 -19.36 34.46
CA ALA A 97 15.17 -20.26 34.44
C ALA A 97 16.13 -19.97 35.61
N TYR A 98 16.47 -18.70 35.86
CA TYR A 98 17.33 -18.33 36.99
C TYR A 98 16.76 -18.78 38.34
N ASP A 99 15.47 -18.59 38.59
CA ASP A 99 14.82 -19.02 39.84
C ASP A 99 14.89 -20.55 40.02
N VAL A 100 14.59 -21.31 38.96
CA VAL A 100 14.57 -22.78 39.01
C VAL A 100 15.98 -23.37 39.19
N PHE A 101 16.98 -22.82 38.51
CA PHE A 101 18.35 -23.32 38.58
C PHE A 101 19.11 -22.79 39.81
N GLY A 102 18.87 -21.55 40.22
CA GLY A 102 19.47 -20.94 41.42
C GLY A 102 18.92 -21.49 42.73
N SER A 103 17.65 -21.91 42.76
CA SER A 103 17.07 -22.60 43.93
C SER A 103 17.63 -24.01 44.17
N LYS A 104 18.38 -24.59 43.21
CA LYS A 104 18.94 -25.95 43.32
C LYS A 104 20.39 -26.01 43.79
N THR A 105 21.04 -24.86 44.01
CA THR A 105 22.37 -24.71 44.63
C THR A 105 22.26 -24.12 46.02
#